data_AF-A0A9P9IA19-F1
#
_entry.id   AF-A0A9P9IA19-F1
#
_cell.length_a   1.000
_cell.length_b   1.000
_cell.length_c   1.000
_cell.angle_alpha   90.00
_cell.angle_beta   90.00
_cell.angle_gamma   90.00
#
_symmetry.space_group_name_H-M   'P 1'
#
loop_
_entity.id
_entity.type
_entity.pdbx_description
1 polymer ?
#
loop_
_entity_poly.entity_id
_entity_poly.type
_entity_poly.pdbx_seq_one_letter_code
_entity_poly.pdbx_strand_id
1 'polypeptide(L)' 'MAILLDRRGDDITITEEVVKAAAGNEWNGKEVMGLLLDRRGDDIPVTEEVVSIIARRFDKEV' A
#
# COMPACT_ATOMS: atom_id res chain seq x y z
N MET A 1 8.66 0.24 7.96
CA MET A 1 7.68 1.12 7.29
C MET A 1 7.06 2.12 8.26
N ALA A 2 6.51 1.66 9.39
CA ALA A 2 5.72 2.49 10.30
C ALA A 2 6.37 3.84 10.69
N ILE A 3 7.55 3.83 11.31
CA ILE A 3 8.20 5.07 11.78
C ILE A 3 8.44 6.10 10.65
N LEU A 4 8.69 5.64 9.42
CA LEU A 4 8.89 6.53 8.27
C LEU A 4 7.58 7.21 7.86
N LEU A 5 6.49 6.45 7.81
CA LEU A 5 5.16 6.98 7.48
C LEU A 5 4.66 7.96 8.57
N ASP A 6 4.97 7.72 9.84
CA ASP A 6 4.55 8.61 10.94
C ASP A 6 5.33 9.92 11.00
N ARG A 7 6.65 9.86 10.73
CA ARG A 7 7.52 11.04 10.89
C ARG A 7 7.66 11.87 9.62
N ARG A 8 7.42 11.25 8.46
CA ARG A 8 7.69 11.83 7.14
C ARG A 8 6.58 11.47 6.15
N GLY A 9 5.36 11.20 6.63
CA GLY A 9 4.22 10.89 5.77
C GLY A 9 4.08 11.93 4.65
N ASP A 10 3.99 13.19 5.01
CA ASP A 10 3.81 14.28 4.04
C ASP A 10 4.98 14.44 3.06
N ASP A 11 6.19 14.03 3.44
CA ASP A 11 7.37 14.01 2.54
C ASP A 11 7.36 12.80 1.59
N ILE A 12 6.60 11.76 1.91
CA ILE A 12 6.58 10.49 1.17
C ILE A 12 5.36 10.50 0.26
N THR A 13 5.61 10.64 -1.03
CA THR A 13 4.60 10.41 -2.06
C THR A 13 4.38 8.91 -2.26
N ILE A 14 3.15 8.44 -2.09
CA ILE A 14 2.79 7.06 -2.44
C ILE A 14 2.53 7.01 -3.94
N THR A 15 3.36 6.26 -4.66
CA THR A 15 3.18 6.03 -6.11
C THR A 15 2.65 4.63 -6.36
N GLU A 16 2.12 4.39 -7.56
CA GLU A 16 1.65 3.06 -7.95
C GLU A 16 2.74 1.99 -7.77
N GLU A 17 3.99 2.31 -8.10
CA GLU A 17 5.13 1.39 -7.96
C GLU A 17 5.39 1.01 -6.49
N VAL A 18 5.18 1.93 -5.55
CA VAL A 18 5.27 1.63 -4.11
C VAL A 18 4.17 0.65 -3.71
N VAL A 19 2.94 0.85 -4.22
CA VAL A 19 1.81 -0.05 -3.95
C VAL A 19 2.05 -1.43 -4.56
N LYS A 20 2.55 -1.49 -5.80
CA LYS A 20 2.93 -2.75 -6.49
C LYS A 20 4.01 -3.50 -5.72
N ALA A 21 5.07 -2.80 -5.29
CA ALA A 21 6.15 -3.40 -4.51
C ALA A 21 5.65 -3.95 -3.17
N ALA A 22 4.77 -3.22 -2.49
CA ALA A 22 4.18 -3.67 -1.24
C ALA A 22 3.23 -4.87 -1.43
N ALA A 23 2.36 -4.85 -2.45
CA ALA A 23 1.48 -5.97 -2.78
C ALA A 23 2.23 -7.20 -3.31
N GLY A 24 3.39 -6.99 -3.93
CA GLY A 24 4.29 -8.04 -4.42
C GLY A 24 5.20 -8.65 -3.35
N ASN A 25 5.21 -8.10 -2.13
CA ASN A 25 6.05 -8.64 -1.04
C ASN A 25 5.44 -9.93 -0.50
N GLU A 26 6.07 -11.07 -0.79
CA GLU A 26 5.57 -12.40 -0.44
C GLU A 26 5.60 -12.70 1.06
N TRP A 27 6.48 -12.04 1.82
CA TRP A 27 6.64 -12.30 3.24
C TRP A 27 5.64 -11.49 4.08
N ASN A 28 5.60 -10.17 3.85
CA ASN A 28 4.87 -9.23 4.72
C ASN A 28 3.96 -8.27 3.91
N GLY A 29 3.62 -8.59 2.66
CA GLY A 29 2.88 -7.68 1.79
C GLY A 29 1.53 -7.24 2.35
N LYS A 30 0.82 -8.13 3.06
CA LYS A 30 -0.43 -7.81 3.76
C LYS A 30 -0.23 -6.74 4.84
N GLU A 31 0.76 -6.90 5.70
CA GLU A 31 1.02 -5.98 6.81
C GLU A 31 1.55 -4.64 6.31
N VAL A 32 2.42 -4.66 5.29
CA VAL A 32 2.89 -3.43 4.65
C VAL A 32 1.74 -2.68 3.98
N MET A 33 0.81 -3.40 3.33
CA MET A 33 -0.34 -2.79 2.69
C MET A 33 -1.38 -2.27 3.68
N GLY A 34 -1.62 -2.99 4.78
CA GLY A 34 -2.43 -2.49 5.89
C GLY A 34 -1.86 -1.18 6.46
N LEU A 35 -0.55 -1.11 6.71
CA LEU A 35 0.08 0.12 7.20
C LEU A 35 -0.02 1.29 6.22
N LEU A 36 0.03 1.04 4.91
CA LEU A 36 -0.13 2.07 3.89
C LEU A 36 -1.57 2.57 3.84
N LEU A 37 -2.56 1.67 3.90
CA LEU A 37 -3.98 2.02 3.93
C LEU A 37 -4.36 2.78 5.20
N ASP A 38 -3.93 2.29 6.38
CA ASP A 38 -4.29 2.89 7.67
C ASP A 38 -3.75 4.31 7.84
N ARG A 39 -2.57 4.59 7.29
CA ARG A 39 -1.86 5.85 7.54
C ARG A 39 -1.94 6.82 6.37
N ARG A 40 -2.03 6.31 5.15
CA ARG A 40 -1.89 7.05 3.89
C ARG A 40 -2.93 6.63 2.86
N GLY A 41 -4.06 6.03 3.27
CA GLY A 41 -5.09 5.53 2.37
C GLY A 41 -5.58 6.58 1.36
N ASP A 42 -5.74 7.83 1.80
CA ASP A 42 -6.17 8.95 0.94
C ASP A 42 -5.13 9.35 -0.12
N ASP A 43 -3.85 9.01 0.10
CA ASP A 43 -2.74 9.31 -0.80
C ASP A 43 -2.43 8.16 -1.77
N ILE A 44 -3.09 7.01 -1.63
CA ILE A 44 -2.89 5.88 -2.52
C ILE A 44 -3.53 6.19 -3.88
N PRO A 45 -2.78 6.12 -4.99
CA PRO A 45 -3.36 6.28 -6.32
C PRO A 45 -4.33 5.13 -6.61
N VAL A 46 -5.62 5.45 -6.63
CA VAL A 46 -6.69 4.50 -6.94
C VAL A 46 -6.83 4.39 -8.46
N THR A 47 -6.00 3.54 -9.06
CA THR A 47 -6.09 3.20 -10.48
C THR A 47 -6.54 1.75 -10.67
N GLU A 48 -7.08 1.46 -11.86
CA GLU A 48 -7.59 0.11 -12.18
C GLU A 48 -6.52 -0.96 -11.99
N GLU A 49 -5.27 -0.66 -12.35
CA GLU A 49 -4.15 -1.58 -12.17
C GLU A 49 -3.87 -1.85 -10.68
N VAL A 50 -3.80 -0.80 -9.86
CA VAL A 50 -3.58 -0.91 -8.40
C VAL A 50 -4.69 -1.74 -7.75
N VAL A 51 -5.95 -1.43 -8.06
CA VAL A 51 -7.11 -2.16 -7.52
C VAL A 51 -7.08 -3.63 -7.93
N SER A 52 -6.76 -3.92 -9.20
CA SER A 52 -6.64 -5.29 -9.72
C SER A 52 -5.54 -6.09 -9.00
N ILE A 53 -4.39 -5.47 -8.72
CA ILE A 53 -3.28 -6.12 -8.00
C ILE A 53 -3.67 -6.43 -6.56
N ILE A 54 -4.27 -5.47 -5.87
CA ILE A 54 -4.72 -5.63 -4.48
C ILE A 54 -5.77 -6.74 -4.41
N ALA A 55 -6.80 -6.69 -5.27
CA ALA A 55 -7.84 -7.72 -5.32
C ALA A 55 -7.25 -9.13 -5.56
N ARG A 56 -6.37 -9.26 -6.56
CA ARG A 56 -5.72 -10.55 -6.88
C ARG A 56 -4.81 -11.08 -5.76
N ARG A 57 -4.13 -10.19 -5.03
CA ARG A 57 -3.16 -10.58 -3.98
C ARG A 57 -3.82 -10.81 -2.63
N PHE A 58 -4.92 -10.13 -2.34
CA PHE A 58 -5.55 -10.08 -1.02
C PHE A 58 -7.00 -10.58 -1.03
N ASP A 59 -7.33 -11.50 -1.95
CA ASP A 59 -8.67 -11.89 -2.44
C ASP A 59 -9.72 -12.41 -1.43
N LYS A 60 -9.59 -12.17 -0.13
CA LYS A 60 -10.68 -12.22 0.86
C LYS A 60 -10.42 -11.22 2.00
N GLU A 61 -11.42 -10.38 2.26
CA GLU A 61 -11.51 -9.35 3.32
C GLU A 61 -11.14 -7.91 2.91
N VAL A 62 -11.80 -7.40 1.86
CA VAL A 62 -12.25 -5.99 1.86
C VAL A 62 -13.76 -5.98 2.04
#